data_AF-A0A1F9KY91-F1
#
_entry.id   AF-A0A1F9KY91-F1
#
_cell.length_a   1.000
_cell.length_b   1.000
_cell.length_c   1.000
_cell.angle_alpha   90.00
_cell.angle_beta   90.00
_cell.angle_gamma   90.00
#
_symmetry.space_group_name_H-M   'P 1'
#
loop_
_entity.id
_entity.type
_entity.pdbx_description
1 polymer ?
#
loop_
_entity_poly.entity_id
_entity_poly.type
_entity_poly.pdbx_seq_one_letter_code
_entity_poly.pdbx_strand_id
1 'polypeptide(L)'
;MPDRRKFLIAGAGVAAASLLPHVSAAAQVQAGQTSLEGTGAGSSQQPASLGRRMLGSLEVSSLGLGVQNMSRKYETTVPYRPEMIRVIRAAFDHGLTFFDAAEAYGPFEVERILGEGVAPFRDKIVIATKFGWNIDQETGKRLPGLNSRPEHVKRVVEAMLKRLQTDRIDLLYQHRVDPEVPIEDVAGAVKDLMDQGKVLHWGLSEMGLKTLRRAHAELPVTAVQNEYSMLWREPEKEVIPVCEELGIGFVPWSPLGVQFLTGWIDGNTRSAPGDFRGTESRFSPENLPHNLALVELVKKWAEQKNATPAQIALAWLMAQKP
;
A
#
# COMPACT_ATOMS: atom_id res chain seq x y z
N MET A 1 35.34 -45.16 -30.00
CA MET A 1 36.66 -44.55 -29.74
C MET A 1 36.66 -44.03 -28.29
N PRO A 2 37.74 -44.29 -27.53
CA PRO A 2 37.77 -44.55 -26.08
C PRO A 2 37.94 -43.25 -25.25
N ASP A 3 37.43 -43.10 -24.03
CA ASP A 3 37.61 -43.80 -22.73
C ASP A 3 38.80 -43.30 -21.88
N ARG A 4 38.47 -42.97 -20.62
CA ARG A 4 39.25 -43.08 -19.37
C ARG A 4 40.55 -42.29 -19.13
N ARG A 5 40.48 -41.52 -18.03
CA ARG A 5 41.34 -41.54 -16.83
C ARG A 5 42.83 -41.16 -16.96
N LYS A 6 43.25 -40.36 -15.96
CA LYS A 6 44.43 -40.53 -15.06
C LYS A 6 45.69 -39.64 -15.25
N PHE A 7 46.10 -39.08 -14.10
CA PHE A 7 47.44 -38.78 -13.55
C PHE A 7 48.30 -37.60 -14.06
N LEU A 8 48.39 -36.58 -13.18
CA LEU A 8 49.58 -36.03 -12.49
C LEU A 8 51.00 -36.25 -13.04
N ILE A 9 51.80 -35.17 -12.97
CA ILE A 9 53.24 -35.00 -12.56
C ILE A 9 53.79 -33.79 -13.37
N ALA A 10 53.99 -32.61 -12.78
CA ALA A 10 55.08 -32.11 -11.92
C ALA A 10 56.41 -31.80 -12.67
N GLY A 11 56.97 -30.61 -12.40
CA GLY A 11 58.34 -30.17 -12.78
C GLY A 11 58.37 -28.77 -13.41
N ALA A 12 58.47 -27.70 -12.63
CA ALA A 12 59.71 -27.06 -12.14
C ALA A 12 60.29 -26.04 -13.13
N GLY A 13 60.28 -24.75 -12.74
CA GLY A 13 60.79 -23.65 -13.56
C GLY A 13 60.89 -22.32 -12.82
N VAL A 14 61.83 -22.28 -11.87
CA VAL A 14 62.67 -21.13 -11.45
C VAL A 14 62.03 -19.86 -10.87
N ALA A 15 62.44 -19.62 -9.63
CA ALA A 15 62.31 -18.44 -8.81
C ALA A 15 62.81 -17.13 -9.44
N ALA A 16 62.10 -16.04 -9.15
CA ALA A 16 62.70 -14.73 -8.92
C ALA A 16 61.94 -14.03 -7.80
N ALA A 17 62.52 -14.07 -6.60
CA ALA A 17 62.07 -13.33 -5.43
C ALA A 17 62.37 -11.84 -5.64
N SER A 18 61.36 -11.00 -5.47
CA SER A 18 61.55 -9.58 -5.16
C SER A 18 60.66 -9.20 -3.99
N LEU A 19 61.31 -9.01 -2.85
CA LEU A 19 60.77 -8.53 -1.59
C LEU A 19 60.58 -7.02 -1.69
N LEU A 20 59.35 -6.50 -1.62
CA LEU A 20 59.04 -5.16 -1.11
C LEU A 20 57.61 -5.12 -0.53
N PRO A 21 57.36 -4.25 0.47
CA PRO A 21 56.49 -4.56 1.60
C PRO A 21 55.00 -4.24 1.38
N HIS A 22 54.20 -4.96 2.16
CA HIS A 22 52.76 -4.77 2.38
C HIS A 22 52.37 -3.30 2.61
N VAL A 23 51.43 -2.81 1.79
CA VAL A 23 50.47 -1.79 2.21
C VAL A 23 49.10 -2.18 1.64
N SER A 24 48.34 -2.96 2.41
CA SER A 24 46.92 -3.19 2.15
C SER A 24 46.15 -1.94 2.55
N ALA A 25 45.76 -1.11 1.59
CA ALA A 25 44.77 -0.07 1.80
C ALA A 25 43.37 -0.70 1.83
N ALA A 26 42.99 -1.24 2.99
CA ALA A 26 41.59 -1.53 3.30
C ALA A 26 40.91 -0.20 3.62
N ALA A 27 40.10 0.30 2.69
CA ALA A 27 39.20 1.41 2.96
C ALA A 27 38.10 0.91 3.92
N GLN A 28 38.31 1.10 5.22
CA GLN A 28 37.26 1.01 6.21
C GLN A 28 36.34 2.22 6.01
N VAL A 29 35.11 1.95 5.57
CA VAL A 29 34.01 2.92 5.67
C VAL A 29 33.68 3.04 7.15
N GLN A 30 34.23 4.06 7.79
CA GLN A 30 33.91 4.42 9.16
C GLN A 30 32.54 5.08 9.17
N ALA A 31 31.54 4.36 9.70
CA ALA A 31 30.25 4.93 10.03
C ALA A 31 30.46 5.98 11.13
N GLY A 32 30.50 7.26 10.72
CA GLY A 32 30.54 8.38 11.65
C GLY A 32 29.24 8.41 12.46
N GLN A 33 29.33 8.01 13.73
CA GLN A 33 28.35 8.38 14.74
C GLN A 33 28.52 9.87 15.02
N THR A 34 27.73 10.71 14.37
CA THR A 34 27.52 12.08 14.83
C THR A 34 26.53 12.04 15.99
N SER A 35 27.08 12.06 17.21
CA SER A 35 26.38 12.41 18.43
C SER A 35 25.93 13.87 18.35
N LEU A 36 24.63 14.09 18.18
CA LEU A 36 24.01 15.41 18.37
C LEU A 36 23.67 15.58 19.85
N GLU A 37 24.66 15.99 20.64
CA GLU A 37 24.39 16.72 21.88
C GLU A 37 24.28 18.21 21.52
N GLY A 38 23.03 18.68 21.47
CA GLY A 38 22.69 20.08 21.27
C GLY A 38 21.56 20.43 22.22
N THR A 39 21.94 21.03 23.36
CA THR A 39 21.04 21.65 24.32
C THR A 39 20.26 22.78 23.66
N GLY A 40 18.95 22.59 23.52
CA GLY A 40 18.01 23.64 23.15
C GLY A 40 16.63 23.22 23.60
N ALA A 41 16.11 23.87 24.65
CA ALA A 41 14.71 23.77 25.04
C ALA A 41 13.84 24.38 23.93
N GLY A 42 13.64 23.61 22.85
CA GLY A 42 12.62 23.87 21.85
C GLY A 42 11.30 23.35 22.39
N SER A 43 10.31 24.23 22.48
CA SER A 43 8.92 23.87 22.79
C SER A 43 8.55 22.56 22.10
N SER A 44 8.15 21.56 22.89
CA SER A 44 7.44 20.39 22.37
C SER A 44 6.13 20.88 21.77
N GLN A 45 6.17 21.38 20.53
CA GLN A 45 4.97 21.46 19.72
C GLN A 45 4.48 20.02 19.65
N GLN A 46 3.37 19.75 20.32
CA GLN A 46 2.63 18.53 20.04
C GLN A 46 2.48 18.47 18.52
N PRO A 47 2.78 17.33 17.87
CA PRO A 47 2.55 17.18 16.45
C PRO A 47 1.11 17.64 16.19
N ALA A 48 0.94 18.59 15.27
CA ALA A 48 -0.38 19.09 14.90
C ALA A 48 -1.29 17.89 14.69
N SER A 49 -2.39 17.80 15.44
CA SER A 49 -3.27 16.64 15.38
C SER A 49 -3.68 16.41 13.93
N LEU A 50 -3.46 15.20 13.41
CA LEU A 50 -4.00 14.84 12.11
C LEU A 50 -5.49 15.16 12.09
N GLY A 51 -5.94 15.84 11.02
CA GLY A 51 -7.36 16.13 10.84
C GLY A 51 -8.17 14.84 10.82
N ARG A 52 -9.47 14.96 11.11
CA ARG A 52 -10.45 13.90 10.91
C ARG A 52 -11.20 14.10 9.60
N ARG A 53 -11.70 13.01 9.02
CA ARG A 53 -12.55 12.98 7.81
C ARG A 53 -13.71 12.03 8.04
N MET A 54 -14.86 12.36 7.45
CA MET A 54 -16.03 11.49 7.41
C MET A 54 -16.05 10.76 6.08
N LEU A 55 -16.07 9.43 6.11
CA LEU A 55 -16.37 8.58 4.97
C LEU A 55 -17.84 8.17 5.10
N GLY A 56 -18.75 8.97 4.53
CA GLY A 56 -20.18 8.85 4.87
C GLY A 56 -20.39 9.05 6.38
N SER A 57 -20.81 8.00 7.08
CA SER A 57 -21.00 8.00 8.54
C SER A 57 -19.77 7.55 9.36
N LEU A 58 -18.70 7.10 8.72
CA LEU A 58 -17.51 6.57 9.38
C LEU A 58 -16.42 7.64 9.55
N GLU A 59 -16.06 7.97 10.79
CA GLU A 59 -14.94 8.90 11.04
C GLU A 59 -13.58 8.19 10.97
N VAL A 60 -12.63 8.80 10.26
CA VAL A 60 -11.24 8.32 10.12
C VAL A 60 -10.24 9.46 10.29
N SER A 61 -8.96 9.13 10.49
CA SER A 61 -7.87 10.10 10.32
C SER A 61 -7.75 10.52 8.86
N SER A 62 -7.40 11.78 8.59
CA SER A 62 -7.30 12.35 7.23
C SER A 62 -6.22 11.69 6.37
N LEU A 63 -5.28 11.00 7.00
CA LEU A 63 -4.33 10.10 6.36
C LEU A 63 -4.49 8.70 6.97
N GLY A 64 -4.32 7.68 6.14
CA GLY A 64 -4.30 6.28 6.56
C GLY A 64 -3.02 5.57 6.14
N LEU A 65 -2.82 4.37 6.64
CA LEU A 65 -1.71 3.49 6.28
C LEU A 65 -2.21 2.31 5.44
N GLY A 66 -1.82 2.26 4.18
CA GLY A 66 -1.95 1.06 3.35
C GLY A 66 -0.82 0.08 3.64
N VAL A 67 -1.14 -1.14 4.04
CA VAL A 67 -0.16 -2.17 4.43
C VAL A 67 0.21 -3.14 3.29
N GLN A 68 -0.23 -2.85 2.06
CA GLN A 68 -0.06 -3.70 0.87
C GLN A 68 1.36 -4.22 0.63
N ASN A 69 2.37 -3.36 0.81
CA ASN A 69 3.75 -3.70 0.42
C ASN A 69 4.50 -4.50 1.48
N MET A 70 3.90 -4.74 2.65
CA MET A 70 4.55 -5.43 3.76
C MET A 70 4.88 -6.90 3.46
N SER A 71 4.13 -7.57 2.58
CA SER A 71 4.38 -8.97 2.18
C SER A 71 5.10 -9.13 0.83
N ARG A 72 5.32 -8.04 0.09
CA ARG A 72 5.91 -8.11 -1.25
C ARG A 72 7.38 -8.44 -1.16
N LYS A 73 7.83 -9.46 -1.90
CA LYS A 73 9.24 -9.80 -2.08
C LYS A 73 9.80 -9.08 -3.30
N TYR A 74 10.20 -7.82 -3.14
CA TYR A 74 11.12 -7.22 -4.10
C TYR A 74 12.54 -7.69 -3.79
N GLU A 75 13.36 -7.86 -4.81
CA GLU A 75 14.77 -8.27 -4.67
C GLU A 75 15.62 -7.26 -3.89
N THR A 76 15.09 -6.07 -3.59
CA THR A 76 15.84 -4.94 -3.04
C THR A 76 15.77 -4.84 -1.51
N THR A 77 14.60 -4.90 -0.86
CA THR A 77 14.47 -5.03 0.62
C THR A 77 13.00 -5.30 0.99
N VAL A 78 12.71 -6.38 1.73
CA VAL A 78 11.43 -6.53 2.47
C VAL A 78 11.75 -6.28 3.93
N PRO A 79 11.09 -5.33 4.62
CA PRO A 79 11.27 -5.19 6.06
C PRO A 79 10.98 -6.52 6.74
N TYR A 80 11.74 -6.91 7.75
CA TYR A 80 11.41 -8.12 8.52
C TYR A 80 10.09 -7.86 9.30
N ARG A 81 9.31 -8.91 9.61
CA ARG A 81 7.97 -8.78 10.22
C ARG A 81 7.91 -7.87 11.46
N PRO A 82 8.84 -7.95 12.43
CA PRO A 82 8.91 -7.01 13.54
C PRO A 82 9.06 -5.55 13.12
N GLU A 83 9.73 -5.25 12.00
CA GLU A 83 9.88 -3.89 11.51
C GLU A 83 8.58 -3.37 10.91
N MET A 84 7.85 -4.22 10.18
CA MET A 84 6.50 -3.88 9.70
C MET A 84 5.56 -3.55 10.87
N ILE A 85 5.62 -4.36 11.93
CA ILE A 85 4.87 -4.13 13.17
C ILE A 85 5.29 -2.79 13.79
N ARG A 86 6.59 -2.48 13.86
CA ARG A 86 7.06 -1.18 14.36
C ARG A 86 6.52 -0.02 13.52
N VAL A 87 6.46 -0.14 12.19
CA VAL A 87 5.87 0.88 11.31
C VAL A 87 4.38 1.08 11.61
N ILE A 88 3.61 0.00 11.78
CA ILE A 88 2.19 0.08 12.13
C ILE A 88 1.97 0.81 13.46
N ARG A 89 2.77 0.47 14.49
CA ARG A 89 2.67 1.08 15.81
C ARG A 89 3.10 2.55 15.79
N ALA A 90 4.20 2.87 15.10
CA ALA A 90 4.64 4.24 14.92
C ALA A 90 3.60 5.09 14.20
N ALA A 91 2.93 4.56 13.17
CA ALA A 91 1.84 5.27 12.50
C ALA A 91 0.71 5.65 13.48
N PHE A 92 0.32 4.72 14.35
CA PHE A 92 -0.65 5.01 15.41
C PHE A 92 -0.16 6.03 16.42
N ASP A 93 1.10 5.93 16.88
CA ASP A 93 1.72 6.90 17.80
C ASP A 93 1.78 8.31 17.19
N HIS A 94 1.83 8.41 15.85
CA HIS A 94 1.74 9.65 15.10
C HIS A 94 0.31 10.10 14.76
N GLY A 95 -0.72 9.41 15.27
CA GLY A 95 -2.12 9.81 15.16
C GLY A 95 -2.91 9.23 13.98
N LEU A 96 -2.34 8.28 13.22
CA LEU A 96 -3.11 7.57 12.19
C LEU A 96 -4.05 6.54 12.84
N THR A 97 -5.31 6.56 12.44
CA THR A 97 -6.33 5.62 12.95
C THR A 97 -7.06 4.89 11.82
N PHE A 98 -6.59 4.96 10.58
CA PHE A 98 -7.18 4.26 9.44
C PHE A 98 -6.14 3.37 8.76
N PHE A 99 -6.36 2.06 8.78
CA PHE A 99 -5.42 1.06 8.28
C PHE A 99 -6.09 0.20 7.22
N ASP A 100 -5.46 0.08 6.05
CA ASP A 100 -6.04 -0.57 4.87
C ASP A 100 -5.23 -1.79 4.42
N ALA A 101 -5.90 -2.94 4.33
CA ALA A 101 -5.38 -4.23 3.90
C ALA A 101 -6.22 -4.81 2.75
N ALA A 102 -5.92 -6.04 2.32
CA ALA A 102 -6.77 -6.87 1.46
C ALA A 102 -6.31 -8.33 1.54
N GLU A 103 -7.22 -9.30 1.32
CA GLU A 103 -6.85 -10.72 1.30
C GLU A 103 -5.80 -11.06 0.23
N ALA A 104 -5.77 -10.27 -0.87
CA ALA A 104 -4.93 -10.51 -2.03
C ALA A 104 -3.47 -10.03 -1.87
N TYR A 105 -3.15 -9.27 -0.84
CA TYR A 105 -1.82 -8.68 -0.68
C TYR A 105 -0.83 -9.68 -0.07
N GLY A 106 -0.11 -10.41 -0.93
CA GLY A 106 0.73 -11.54 -0.52
C GLY A 106 -0.12 -12.53 0.25
N PRO A 107 -0.97 -13.31 -0.46
CA PRO A 107 -2.25 -13.77 0.04
C PRO A 107 -2.27 -14.09 1.53
N PHE A 108 -3.20 -13.42 2.23
CA PHE A 108 -3.46 -13.55 3.67
C PHE A 108 -2.40 -12.96 4.62
N GLU A 109 -1.15 -12.76 4.18
CA GLU A 109 -0.06 -12.41 5.10
C GLU A 109 -0.14 -10.97 5.60
N VAL A 110 -0.57 -10.02 4.77
CA VAL A 110 -0.73 -8.62 5.18
C VAL A 110 -1.78 -8.48 6.28
N GLU A 111 -2.86 -9.26 6.23
CA GLU A 111 -3.88 -9.26 7.30
C GLU A 111 -3.31 -9.83 8.61
N ARG A 112 -2.43 -10.85 8.56
CA ARG A 112 -1.75 -11.38 9.74
C ARG A 112 -0.80 -10.36 10.37
N ILE A 113 -0.01 -9.67 9.53
CA ILE A 113 0.91 -8.62 9.97
C ILE A 113 0.13 -7.45 10.59
N LEU A 114 -0.98 -7.03 9.95
CA LEU A 114 -1.81 -5.95 10.45
C LEU A 114 -2.45 -6.33 11.79
N GLY A 115 -3.05 -7.52 11.89
CA GLY A 115 -3.67 -7.99 13.12
C GLY A 115 -2.71 -8.01 14.31
N GLU A 116 -1.50 -8.54 14.11
CA GLU A 116 -0.45 -8.53 15.13
C GLU A 116 0.04 -7.11 15.48
N GLY A 117 0.15 -6.25 14.46
CA GLY A 117 0.60 -4.88 14.62
C GLY A 117 -0.34 -4.03 15.48
N VAL A 118 -1.64 -4.18 15.24
CA VAL A 118 -2.69 -3.35 15.85
C VAL A 118 -3.31 -3.91 17.12
N ALA A 119 -3.04 -5.17 17.48
CA ALA A 119 -3.62 -5.82 18.66
C ALA A 119 -3.59 -4.96 19.96
N PRO A 120 -2.50 -4.21 20.27
CA PRO A 120 -2.46 -3.36 21.47
C PRO A 120 -3.42 -2.14 21.46
N PHE A 121 -3.97 -1.77 20.31
CA PHE A 121 -4.81 -0.58 20.14
C PHE A 121 -5.99 -0.78 19.18
N ARG A 122 -6.41 -2.04 18.97
CA ARG A 122 -7.46 -2.42 18.01
C ARG A 122 -8.74 -1.57 18.14
N ASP A 123 -9.15 -1.26 19.37
CA ASP A 123 -10.38 -0.52 19.65
C ASP A 123 -10.29 1.00 19.42
N LYS A 124 -9.12 1.51 19.03
CA LYS A 124 -8.88 2.94 18.79
C LYS A 124 -8.71 3.27 17.30
N ILE A 125 -8.90 2.28 16.43
CA ILE A 125 -8.62 2.39 15.00
C ILE A 125 -9.75 1.80 14.15
N VAL A 126 -9.75 2.18 12.88
CA VAL A 126 -10.57 1.66 11.81
C VAL A 126 -9.70 0.76 10.94
N ILE A 127 -10.09 -0.50 10.79
CA ILE A 127 -9.48 -1.43 9.83
C ILE A 127 -10.39 -1.56 8.61
N ALA A 128 -9.84 -1.24 7.45
CA ALA A 128 -10.38 -1.60 6.15
C ALA A 128 -9.70 -2.85 5.58
N THR A 129 -10.47 -3.79 5.05
CA THR A 129 -9.95 -4.87 4.20
C THR A 129 -10.87 -5.13 3.02
N LYS A 130 -10.47 -6.02 2.10
CA LYS A 130 -11.15 -6.20 0.81
C LYS A 130 -11.21 -7.64 0.39
N PHE A 131 -12.35 -8.03 -0.18
CA PHE A 131 -12.60 -9.35 -0.76
C PHE A 131 -12.84 -9.28 -2.28
N GLY A 132 -12.96 -10.44 -2.94
CA GLY A 132 -13.54 -10.55 -4.29
C GLY A 132 -12.58 -11.09 -5.33
N TRP A 133 -11.31 -11.25 -4.99
CA TRP A 133 -10.38 -12.02 -5.82
C TRP A 133 -10.64 -13.51 -5.61
N ASN A 134 -10.53 -14.31 -6.68
CA ASN A 134 -10.67 -15.75 -6.55
C ASN A 134 -9.41 -16.35 -5.90
N ILE A 135 -9.37 -16.39 -4.57
CA ILE A 135 -8.25 -16.93 -3.80
C ILE A 135 -8.74 -18.14 -3.02
N ASP A 136 -8.05 -19.25 -3.22
CA ASP A 136 -8.26 -20.46 -2.45
C ASP A 136 -7.94 -20.20 -0.97
N GLN A 137 -8.95 -20.31 -0.11
CA GLN A 137 -8.85 -19.92 1.31
C GLN A 137 -8.01 -20.88 2.16
N GLU A 138 -7.59 -22.03 1.61
CA GLU A 138 -6.76 -23.02 2.31
C GLU A 138 -5.29 -22.86 1.91
N THR A 139 -5.03 -22.73 0.60
CA THR A 139 -3.68 -22.68 0.03
C THR A 139 -3.17 -21.25 -0.18
N GLY A 140 -4.06 -20.26 -0.21
CA GLY A 140 -3.73 -18.88 -0.58
C GLY A 140 -3.41 -18.70 -2.06
N LYS A 141 -3.61 -19.73 -2.89
CA LYS A 141 -3.35 -19.65 -4.33
C LYS A 141 -4.41 -18.77 -5.00
N ARG A 142 -3.95 -17.80 -5.77
CA ARG A 142 -4.82 -17.02 -6.66
C ARG A 142 -5.21 -17.86 -7.86
N LEU A 143 -6.51 -18.07 -8.02
CA LEU A 143 -7.15 -18.76 -9.13
C LEU A 143 -7.60 -17.74 -10.19
N PRO A 144 -7.97 -18.18 -11.40
CA PRO A 144 -8.49 -17.29 -12.43
C PRO A 144 -9.76 -16.54 -12.00
N GLY A 145 -9.89 -15.30 -12.44
CA GLY A 145 -11.10 -14.49 -12.29
C GLY A 145 -11.32 -13.90 -10.89
N LEU A 146 -12.58 -13.55 -10.66
CA LEU A 146 -13.11 -12.98 -9.41
C LEU A 146 -14.06 -14.00 -8.76
N ASN A 147 -14.35 -13.81 -7.48
CA ASN A 147 -15.34 -14.60 -6.79
C ASN A 147 -16.02 -13.75 -5.70
N SER A 148 -17.19 -13.22 -6.04
CA SER A 148 -18.03 -12.47 -5.09
C SER A 148 -19.33 -13.21 -4.75
N ARG A 149 -19.40 -14.53 -4.93
CA ARG A 149 -20.61 -15.29 -4.59
C ARG A 149 -20.91 -15.16 -3.09
N PRO A 150 -22.17 -14.94 -2.66
CA PRO A 150 -22.53 -14.66 -1.27
C PRO A 150 -21.90 -15.59 -0.22
N GLU A 151 -21.91 -16.90 -0.48
CA GLU A 151 -21.32 -17.91 0.39
C GLU A 151 -19.79 -17.81 0.49
N HIS A 152 -19.13 -17.44 -0.62
CA HIS A 152 -17.69 -17.20 -0.63
C HIS A 152 -17.34 -15.94 0.14
N VAL A 153 -18.09 -14.85 -0.04
CA VAL A 153 -17.90 -13.59 0.71
C VAL A 153 -17.95 -13.85 2.22
N LYS A 154 -18.96 -14.58 2.68
CA LYS A 154 -19.09 -14.97 4.10
C LYS A 154 -17.89 -15.80 4.57
N ARG A 155 -17.47 -16.82 3.81
CA ARG A 155 -16.28 -17.65 4.13
C ARG A 155 -15.00 -16.81 4.22
N VAL A 156 -14.80 -15.87 3.30
CA VAL A 156 -13.64 -14.99 3.27
C VAL A 156 -13.61 -14.09 4.50
N VAL A 157 -14.74 -13.49 4.88
CA VAL A 157 -14.83 -12.62 6.06
C VAL A 157 -14.51 -13.35 7.36
N GLU A 158 -15.03 -14.59 7.54
CA GLU A 158 -14.63 -15.43 8.69
C GLU A 158 -13.11 -15.66 8.75
N ALA A 159 -12.48 -15.86 7.59
CA ALA A 159 -11.05 -16.08 7.52
C ALA A 159 -10.27 -14.78 7.78
N MET A 160 -10.75 -13.63 7.30
CA MET A 160 -10.17 -12.31 7.55
C MET A 160 -10.16 -11.98 9.04
N LEU A 161 -11.28 -12.16 9.74
CA LEU A 161 -11.40 -11.90 11.19
C LEU A 161 -10.33 -12.66 12.00
N LYS A 162 -10.11 -13.94 11.67
CA LYS A 162 -9.07 -14.77 12.30
C LYS A 162 -7.66 -14.23 12.02
N ARG A 163 -7.38 -13.82 10.78
CA ARG A 163 -6.05 -13.30 10.40
C ARG A 163 -5.77 -11.95 11.03
N LEU A 164 -6.77 -11.07 11.07
CA LEU A 164 -6.73 -9.75 11.69
C LEU A 164 -6.79 -9.80 13.23
N GLN A 165 -7.05 -10.97 13.82
CA GLN A 165 -7.17 -11.16 15.27
C GLN A 165 -8.21 -10.22 15.92
N THR A 166 -9.38 -10.11 15.28
CA THR A 166 -10.46 -9.21 15.68
C THR A 166 -11.82 -9.87 15.44
N ASP A 167 -12.84 -9.39 16.13
CA ASP A 167 -14.24 -9.83 16.00
C ASP A 167 -15.02 -9.05 14.93
N ARG A 168 -14.52 -7.86 14.56
CA ARG A 168 -15.13 -6.97 13.57
C ARG A 168 -14.15 -6.42 12.54
N ILE A 169 -14.68 -6.14 11.35
CA ILE A 169 -14.07 -5.32 10.30
C ILE A 169 -14.82 -3.99 10.24
N ASP A 170 -14.11 -2.88 10.38
CA ASP A 170 -14.76 -1.57 10.41
C ASP A 170 -15.26 -1.18 9.02
N LEU A 171 -14.49 -1.47 7.95
CA LEU A 171 -14.89 -1.21 6.57
C LEU A 171 -14.49 -2.36 5.62
N LEU A 172 -15.47 -3.03 5.04
CA LEU A 172 -15.24 -4.11 4.06
C LEU A 172 -15.47 -3.63 2.63
N TYR A 173 -14.43 -3.64 1.80
CA TYR A 173 -14.56 -3.34 0.38
C TYR A 173 -14.76 -4.60 -0.47
N GLN A 174 -15.64 -4.53 -1.48
CA GLN A 174 -15.46 -5.36 -2.66
C GLN A 174 -14.29 -4.79 -3.48
N HIS A 175 -13.20 -5.54 -3.60
CA HIS A 175 -11.95 -5.06 -4.18
C HIS A 175 -12.06 -4.82 -5.69
N ARG A 176 -12.78 -5.69 -6.40
CA ARG A 176 -13.12 -5.55 -7.82
C ARG A 176 -14.51 -6.13 -8.02
N VAL A 177 -15.33 -5.46 -8.83
CA VAL A 177 -16.67 -5.93 -9.15
C VAL A 177 -16.58 -7.23 -9.95
N ASP A 178 -17.21 -8.27 -9.44
CA ASP A 178 -17.38 -9.54 -10.14
C ASP A 178 -18.55 -9.41 -11.13
N PRO A 179 -18.31 -9.49 -12.47
CA PRO A 179 -19.37 -9.33 -13.45
C PRO A 179 -20.36 -10.52 -13.46
N GLU A 180 -19.97 -11.66 -12.89
CA GLU A 180 -20.77 -12.89 -12.87
C GLU A 180 -21.74 -12.95 -11.67
N VAL A 181 -21.65 -11.99 -10.76
CA VAL A 181 -22.50 -11.92 -9.55
C VAL A 181 -23.22 -10.57 -9.51
N PRO A 182 -24.56 -10.55 -9.46
CA PRO A 182 -25.32 -9.31 -9.26
C PRO A 182 -24.85 -8.57 -8.01
N ILE A 183 -24.71 -7.25 -8.12
CA ILE A 183 -24.20 -6.42 -7.02
C ILE A 183 -25.15 -6.43 -5.81
N GLU A 184 -26.44 -6.65 -6.04
CA GLU A 184 -27.47 -6.79 -5.01
C GLU A 184 -27.24 -8.05 -4.17
N ASP A 185 -26.83 -9.17 -4.79
CA ASP A 185 -26.51 -10.40 -4.06
C ASP A 185 -25.26 -10.21 -3.17
N VAL A 186 -24.27 -9.46 -3.66
CA VAL A 186 -23.08 -9.10 -2.89
C VAL A 186 -23.47 -8.19 -1.72
N ALA A 187 -24.29 -7.15 -1.97
CA ALA A 187 -24.79 -6.25 -0.95
C ALA A 187 -25.59 -7.01 0.12
N GLY A 188 -26.46 -7.94 -0.27
CA GLY A 188 -27.19 -8.81 0.65
C GLY A 188 -26.28 -9.67 1.53
N ALA A 189 -25.22 -10.26 0.96
CA ALA A 189 -24.24 -11.03 1.71
C ALA A 189 -23.50 -10.17 2.75
N VAL A 190 -23.16 -8.93 2.38
CA VAL A 190 -22.52 -7.96 3.29
C VAL A 190 -23.51 -7.51 4.36
N LYS A 191 -24.78 -7.26 4.02
CA LYS A 191 -25.82 -6.93 4.98
C LYS A 191 -25.97 -8.01 6.05
N ASP A 192 -25.98 -9.29 5.66
CA ASP A 192 -26.05 -10.41 6.61
C ASP A 192 -24.85 -10.41 7.59
N LEU A 193 -23.66 -10.01 7.13
CA LEU A 193 -22.46 -9.90 7.95
C LEU A 193 -22.50 -8.67 8.88
N MET A 194 -23.14 -7.59 8.43
CA MET A 194 -23.41 -6.41 9.25
C MET A 194 -24.43 -6.70 10.35
N ASP A 195 -25.50 -7.44 10.04
CA ASP A 195 -26.50 -7.88 11.01
C ASP A 195 -25.88 -8.79 12.09
N GLN A 196 -24.78 -9.48 11.77
CA GLN A 196 -23.98 -10.29 12.71
C GLN A 196 -22.93 -9.47 13.50
N GLY A 197 -22.76 -8.18 13.22
CA GLY A 197 -21.74 -7.32 13.83
C GLY A 197 -20.31 -7.57 13.37
N LYS A 198 -20.10 -8.42 12.35
CA LYS A 198 -18.77 -8.79 11.83
C LYS A 198 -18.20 -7.73 10.89
N VAL A 199 -19.07 -6.98 10.24
CA VAL A 199 -18.74 -5.86 9.35
C VAL A 199 -19.52 -4.65 9.83
N LEU A 200 -18.89 -3.49 10.00
CA LEU A 200 -19.58 -2.29 10.47
C LEU A 200 -19.99 -1.36 9.31
N HIS A 201 -19.16 -1.31 8.27
CA HIS A 201 -19.38 -0.53 7.06
C HIS A 201 -18.91 -1.29 5.84
N TRP A 202 -19.40 -0.89 4.67
CA TRP A 202 -18.97 -1.50 3.41
C TRP A 202 -18.70 -0.48 2.31
N GLY A 203 -17.88 -0.90 1.35
CA GLY A 203 -17.43 -0.07 0.27
C GLY A 203 -17.21 -0.83 -1.02
N LEU A 204 -16.94 -0.08 -2.09
CA LEU A 204 -16.57 -0.63 -3.40
C LEU A 204 -15.24 -0.04 -3.86
N SER A 205 -14.45 -0.80 -4.62
CA SER A 205 -13.22 -0.29 -5.25
C SER A 205 -13.26 -0.50 -6.75
N GLU A 206 -12.85 0.52 -7.51
CA GLU A 206 -12.77 0.50 -8.98
C GLU A 206 -14.05 -0.04 -9.64
N MET A 207 -15.19 0.51 -9.25
CA MET A 207 -16.51 0.12 -9.73
C MET A 207 -17.02 1.03 -10.85
N GLY A 208 -17.94 0.52 -11.68
CA GLY A 208 -18.70 1.35 -12.61
C GLY A 208 -19.81 2.14 -11.90
N LEU A 209 -20.14 3.34 -12.41
CA LEU A 209 -21.12 4.23 -11.79
C LEU A 209 -22.52 3.62 -11.66
N LYS A 210 -22.95 2.84 -12.67
CA LYS A 210 -24.24 2.11 -12.63
C LYS A 210 -24.25 1.07 -11.51
N THR A 211 -23.13 0.37 -11.31
CA THR A 211 -22.97 -0.60 -10.23
C THR A 211 -22.98 0.09 -8.87
N LEU A 212 -22.30 1.24 -8.73
CA LEU A 212 -22.29 2.02 -7.50
C LEU A 212 -23.70 2.45 -7.07
N ARG A 213 -24.51 2.96 -8.00
CA ARG A 213 -25.90 3.37 -7.70
C ARG A 213 -26.79 2.21 -7.28
N ARG A 214 -26.67 1.07 -7.97
CA ARG A 214 -27.41 -0.15 -7.63
C ARG A 214 -27.02 -0.69 -6.26
N ALA A 215 -25.71 -0.79 -6.00
CA ALA A 215 -25.17 -1.15 -4.69
C ALA A 215 -25.72 -0.27 -3.57
N HIS A 216 -25.61 1.05 -3.75
CA HIS A 216 -26.01 2.03 -2.73
C HIS A 216 -27.52 2.03 -2.47
N ALA A 217 -28.34 1.74 -3.49
CA ALA A 217 -29.79 1.59 -3.34
C ALA A 217 -30.17 0.34 -2.54
N GLU A 218 -29.42 -0.76 -2.68
CA GLU A 218 -29.66 -2.01 -1.94
C GLU A 218 -29.14 -1.92 -0.50
N LEU A 219 -27.92 -1.42 -0.32
CA LEU A 219 -27.28 -1.22 0.98
C LEU A 219 -26.42 0.05 0.90
N PRO A 220 -26.66 1.09 1.70
CA PRO A 220 -25.89 2.35 1.59
C PRO A 220 -24.38 2.12 1.65
N VAL A 221 -23.70 2.44 0.55
CA VAL A 221 -22.24 2.34 0.43
C VAL A 221 -21.59 3.44 1.25
N THR A 222 -20.69 3.08 2.16
CA THR A 222 -20.01 4.04 3.06
C THR A 222 -18.86 4.76 2.36
N ALA A 223 -18.08 4.03 1.57
CA ALA A 223 -16.93 4.60 0.87
C ALA A 223 -16.64 3.91 -0.46
N VAL A 224 -16.07 4.66 -1.40
CA VAL A 224 -15.42 4.11 -2.59
C VAL A 224 -13.90 4.26 -2.50
N GLN A 225 -13.17 3.36 -3.17
CA GLN A 225 -11.72 3.44 -3.27
C GLN A 225 -11.27 3.37 -4.73
N ASN A 226 -10.75 4.49 -5.26
CA ASN A 226 -10.30 4.63 -6.65
C ASN A 226 -8.92 5.28 -6.75
N GLU A 227 -8.23 5.07 -7.88
CA GLU A 227 -6.95 5.73 -8.13
C GLU A 227 -7.18 7.24 -8.19
N TYR A 228 -6.46 8.02 -7.40
CA TYR A 228 -6.53 9.48 -7.50
C TYR A 228 -5.25 10.13 -6.97
N SER A 229 -4.67 11.01 -7.78
CA SER A 229 -3.48 11.80 -7.45
C SER A 229 -3.36 12.99 -8.40
N MET A 230 -2.37 13.87 -8.17
CA MET A 230 -2.07 14.93 -9.14
C MET A 230 -1.74 14.39 -10.55
N LEU A 231 -1.27 13.14 -10.65
CA LEU A 231 -0.92 12.49 -11.91
C LEU A 231 -2.13 11.83 -12.60
N TRP A 232 -3.14 11.42 -11.84
CA TRP A 232 -4.31 10.71 -12.34
C TRP A 232 -5.58 11.28 -11.71
N ARG A 233 -6.34 12.04 -12.51
CA ARG A 233 -7.46 12.88 -12.07
C ARG A 233 -8.81 12.49 -12.68
N GLU A 234 -8.88 11.34 -13.36
CA GLU A 234 -10.12 10.85 -13.99
C GLU A 234 -11.33 10.79 -13.03
N PRO A 235 -11.18 10.42 -11.74
CA PRO A 235 -12.32 10.41 -10.82
C PRO A 235 -13.04 11.76 -10.66
N GLU A 236 -12.38 12.89 -10.91
CA GLU A 236 -12.99 14.22 -10.83
C GLU A 236 -14.14 14.42 -11.82
N LYS A 237 -14.14 13.68 -12.94
CA LYS A 237 -15.14 13.85 -14.00
C LYS A 237 -16.50 13.29 -13.62
N GLU A 238 -16.51 12.14 -12.95
CA GLU A 238 -17.76 11.40 -12.73
C GLU A 238 -17.85 10.72 -11.35
N VAL A 239 -16.78 10.09 -10.85
CA VAL A 239 -16.85 9.32 -9.59
C VAL A 239 -17.01 10.23 -8.38
N ILE A 240 -16.21 11.29 -8.27
CA ILE A 240 -16.28 12.25 -7.16
C ILE A 240 -17.65 12.97 -7.14
N PRO A 241 -18.18 13.50 -8.26
CA PRO A 241 -19.54 14.05 -8.28
C PRO A 241 -20.63 13.09 -7.81
N VAL A 242 -20.56 11.80 -8.18
CA VAL A 242 -21.53 10.80 -7.72
C VAL A 242 -21.37 10.51 -6.23
N CYS A 243 -20.14 10.55 -5.70
CA CYS A 243 -19.90 10.41 -4.27
C CYS A 243 -20.50 11.58 -3.48
N GLU A 244 -20.33 12.81 -3.96
CA GLU A 244 -20.96 14.00 -3.35
C GLU A 244 -22.49 13.90 -3.38
N GLU A 245 -23.07 13.49 -4.52
CA GLU A 245 -24.52 13.32 -4.69
C GLU A 245 -25.11 12.29 -3.70
N LEU A 246 -24.42 11.17 -3.50
CA LEU A 246 -24.90 10.04 -2.69
C LEU A 246 -24.40 10.09 -1.22
N GLY A 247 -23.60 11.08 -0.84
CA GLY A 247 -23.01 11.17 0.50
C GLY A 247 -22.00 10.04 0.81
N ILE A 248 -21.29 9.56 -0.20
CA ILE A 248 -20.32 8.46 -0.09
C ILE A 248 -18.91 9.03 0.11
N GLY A 249 -18.13 8.47 1.04
CA GLY A 249 -16.73 8.84 1.21
C GLY A 249 -15.85 8.38 0.03
N PHE A 250 -14.79 9.12 -0.29
CA PHE A 250 -13.83 8.73 -1.31
C PHE A 250 -12.43 8.54 -0.71
N VAL A 251 -11.84 7.38 -0.96
CA VAL A 251 -10.51 7.02 -0.48
C VAL A 251 -9.57 6.86 -1.69
N PRO A 252 -8.63 7.80 -1.92
CA PRO A 252 -7.64 7.65 -2.97
C PRO A 252 -6.70 6.47 -2.71
N TRP A 253 -6.52 5.57 -3.69
CA TRP A 253 -5.33 4.71 -3.73
C TRP A 253 -4.28 5.27 -4.71
N SER A 254 -3.01 4.93 -4.47
CA SER A 254 -1.84 5.52 -5.13
C SER A 254 -1.78 7.07 -5.08
N PRO A 255 -1.93 7.69 -3.90
CA PRO A 255 -1.94 9.16 -3.78
C PRO A 255 -0.62 9.82 -4.21
N LEU A 256 0.48 9.05 -4.24
CA LEU A 256 1.81 9.49 -4.67
C LEU A 256 2.16 9.06 -6.10
N GLY A 257 1.19 8.54 -6.87
CA GLY A 257 1.41 8.09 -8.24
C GLY A 257 2.46 6.98 -8.35
N VAL A 258 2.43 6.01 -7.44
CA VAL A 258 3.43 4.92 -7.37
C VAL A 258 4.87 5.43 -7.31
N GLN A 259 5.19 6.22 -6.27
CA GLN A 259 6.46 6.91 -6.06
C GLN A 259 6.73 8.12 -6.97
N PHE A 260 5.96 8.35 -8.02
CA PHE A 260 6.24 9.41 -8.97
C PHE A 260 6.26 10.81 -8.33
N LEU A 261 5.29 11.13 -7.48
CA LEU A 261 5.15 12.44 -6.84
C LEU A 261 6.11 12.66 -5.65
N THR A 262 7.01 11.71 -5.38
CA THR A 262 8.02 11.84 -4.32
C THR A 262 9.31 12.51 -4.77
N GLY A 263 9.51 12.62 -6.09
CA GLY A 263 10.75 13.13 -6.69
C GLY A 263 11.89 12.11 -6.81
N TRP A 264 11.67 10.85 -6.41
CA TRP A 264 12.66 9.77 -6.51
C TRP A 264 12.79 9.15 -7.90
N ILE A 265 11.79 9.33 -8.76
CA ILE A 265 11.80 8.83 -10.14
C ILE A 265 12.30 9.94 -11.06
N ASP A 266 13.27 9.61 -11.91
CA ASP A 266 13.84 10.46 -12.95
C ASP A 266 13.92 9.73 -14.30
N GLY A 267 14.43 10.40 -15.34
CA GLY A 267 14.56 9.82 -16.69
C GLY A 267 15.49 8.60 -16.77
N ASN A 268 16.34 8.39 -15.77
CA ASN A 268 17.29 7.28 -15.70
C ASN A 268 16.76 6.10 -14.87
N THR A 269 15.65 6.30 -14.17
CA THR A 269 15.03 5.26 -13.34
C THR A 269 14.59 4.08 -14.21
N ARG A 270 14.91 2.87 -13.76
CA ARG A 270 14.51 1.61 -14.39
C ARG A 270 13.87 0.71 -13.35
N SER A 271 12.81 0.03 -13.73
CA SER A 271 12.07 -0.90 -12.88
C SER A 271 12.79 -2.25 -12.83
N ALA A 272 12.83 -2.87 -11.65
CA ALA A 272 13.31 -4.24 -11.51
C ALA A 272 12.36 -5.23 -12.22
N PRO A 273 12.83 -6.42 -12.62
CA PRO A 273 11.96 -7.47 -13.13
C PRO A 273 10.81 -7.76 -12.16
N GLY A 274 9.58 -7.82 -12.68
CA GLY A 274 8.37 -8.06 -11.87
C GLY A 274 7.82 -6.84 -11.12
N ASP A 275 8.48 -5.68 -11.19
CA ASP A 275 7.89 -4.43 -10.72
C ASP A 275 6.88 -3.90 -11.73
N PHE A 276 5.62 -3.73 -11.30
CA PHE A 276 4.52 -3.31 -12.15
C PHE A 276 4.72 -1.93 -12.78
N ARG A 277 5.57 -1.07 -12.21
CA ARG A 277 5.95 0.21 -12.84
C ARG A 277 6.57 0.00 -14.22
N GLY A 278 7.21 -1.14 -14.47
CA GLY A 278 7.78 -1.49 -15.78
C GLY A 278 6.74 -1.74 -16.87
N THR A 279 5.47 -2.01 -16.51
CA THR A 279 4.37 -2.27 -17.46
C THR A 279 3.41 -1.10 -17.60
N GLU A 280 3.57 -0.07 -16.78
CA GLU A 280 2.69 1.10 -16.71
C GLU A 280 3.13 2.17 -17.73
N SER A 281 2.21 2.56 -18.62
CA SER A 281 2.51 3.48 -19.73
C SER A 281 3.04 4.84 -19.26
N ARG A 282 2.65 5.29 -18.06
CA ARG A 282 3.11 6.56 -17.47
C ARG A 282 4.61 6.60 -17.16
N PHE A 283 5.27 5.44 -17.07
CA PHE A 283 6.72 5.33 -16.89
C PHE A 283 7.46 4.91 -18.17
N SER A 284 6.76 4.85 -19.32
CA SER A 284 7.41 4.53 -20.59
C SER A 284 8.45 5.60 -20.95
N PRO A 285 9.52 5.26 -21.68
CA PRO A 285 10.51 6.25 -22.11
C PRO A 285 9.93 7.44 -22.89
N GLU A 286 8.80 7.24 -23.58
CA GLU A 286 8.08 8.26 -24.33
C GLU A 286 7.31 9.23 -23.42
N ASN A 287 6.61 8.71 -22.41
CA ASN A 287 5.75 9.52 -21.54
C ASN A 287 6.51 10.14 -20.36
N LEU A 288 7.58 9.48 -19.90
CA LEU A 288 8.30 9.87 -18.69
C LEU A 288 8.81 11.32 -18.73
N PRO A 289 9.45 11.84 -19.82
CA PRO A 289 9.89 13.23 -19.87
C PRO A 289 8.74 14.24 -19.71
N HIS A 290 7.58 13.96 -20.32
CA HIS A 290 6.39 14.81 -20.22
C HIS A 290 5.83 14.81 -18.80
N ASN A 291 5.75 13.62 -18.19
CA ASN A 291 5.21 13.47 -16.84
C ASN A 291 6.14 14.09 -15.78
N LEU A 292 7.47 14.10 -16.00
CA LEU A 292 8.42 14.71 -15.07
C LEU A 292 8.21 16.22 -14.88
N ALA A 293 7.58 16.92 -15.83
CA ALA A 293 7.23 18.33 -15.65
C ALA A 293 6.33 18.54 -14.41
N LEU A 294 5.44 17.59 -14.10
CA LEU A 294 4.64 17.62 -12.87
C LEU A 294 5.52 17.44 -11.62
N VAL A 295 6.51 16.55 -11.67
CA VAL A 295 7.43 16.30 -10.56
C VAL A 295 8.26 17.55 -10.25
N GLU A 296 8.77 18.23 -11.29
CA GLU A 296 9.52 19.48 -11.12
C GLU A 296 8.65 20.59 -10.53
N LEU A 297 7.37 20.68 -10.92
CA LEU A 297 6.42 21.60 -10.28
C LEU A 297 6.25 21.29 -8.80
N VAL A 298 6.07 20.02 -8.44
CA VAL A 298 5.90 19.60 -7.03
C VAL A 298 7.17 19.90 -6.22
N LYS A 299 8.36 19.61 -6.77
CA LYS A 299 9.65 19.94 -6.11
C LYS A 299 9.80 21.43 -5.86
N LYS A 300 9.49 22.28 -6.84
CA LYS A 300 9.51 23.74 -6.67
C LYS A 300 8.61 24.22 -5.53
N TRP A 301 7.40 23.68 -5.41
CA TRP A 301 6.51 24.01 -4.30
C TRP A 301 6.99 23.45 -2.96
N ALA A 302 7.60 22.26 -2.98
CA ALA A 302 8.18 21.64 -1.79
C ALA A 302 9.30 22.51 -1.19
N GLU A 303 10.20 23.03 -2.03
CA GLU A 303 11.23 24.00 -1.63
C GLU A 303 10.63 25.28 -1.05
N GLN A 304 9.66 25.89 -1.75
CA GLN A 304 9.00 27.11 -1.31
C GLN A 304 8.27 26.98 0.04
N LYS A 305 7.80 25.78 0.36
CA LYS A 305 7.04 25.48 1.59
C LYS A 305 7.87 24.80 2.67
N ASN A 306 9.17 24.59 2.45
CA ASN A 306 10.04 23.82 3.33
C ASN A 306 9.42 22.45 3.70
N ALA A 307 8.94 21.74 2.67
CA ALA A 307 8.27 20.46 2.78
C ALA A 307 8.88 19.45 1.80
N THR A 308 8.53 18.18 1.94
CA THR A 308 8.88 17.14 0.94
C THR A 308 7.88 17.14 -0.23
N PRO A 309 8.26 16.67 -1.42
CA PRO A 309 7.34 16.50 -2.54
C PRO A 309 6.10 15.65 -2.19
N ALA A 310 6.30 14.59 -1.39
CA ALA A 310 5.21 13.75 -0.90
C ALA A 310 4.22 14.53 -0.03
N GLN A 311 4.71 15.40 0.87
CA GLN A 311 3.84 16.25 1.70
C GLN A 311 3.03 17.23 0.84
N ILE A 312 3.62 17.81 -0.21
CA ILE A 312 2.88 18.68 -1.15
C ILE A 312 1.78 17.91 -1.86
N ALA A 313 2.08 16.72 -2.39
CA ALA A 313 1.10 15.89 -3.09
C ALA A 313 -0.07 15.46 -2.19
N LEU A 314 0.23 15.05 -0.96
CA LEU A 314 -0.79 14.69 0.03
C LEU A 314 -1.59 15.91 0.51
N ALA A 315 -0.96 17.06 0.71
CA ALA A 315 -1.64 18.29 1.05
C ALA A 315 -2.60 18.74 -0.06
N TRP A 316 -2.21 18.59 -1.33
CA TRP A 316 -3.08 18.85 -2.47
C TRP A 316 -4.31 17.94 -2.46
N LEU A 317 -4.14 16.64 -2.21
CA LEU A 317 -5.26 15.68 -2.10
C LEU A 317 -6.18 16.01 -0.92
N MET A 318 -5.63 16.35 0.24
CA MET A 318 -6.42 16.70 1.43
C MET A 318 -7.25 17.98 1.26
N ALA A 319 -6.91 18.82 0.27
CA ALA A 319 -7.66 20.01 -0.09
C ALA A 319 -8.80 19.74 -1.10
N GLN A 320 -8.88 18.54 -1.66
CA GLN A 320 -9.95 18.14 -2.58
C GLN A 320 -11.21 17.73 -1.81
N LYS A 321 -12.36 17.87 -2.45
CA LYS A 321 -13.61 17.20 -2.07
C LYS A 321 -13.59 15.76 -2.62
N PRO A 322 -14.30 14.79 -2.00
CA PRO A 322 -15.73 14.79 -1.67
C PRO A 322 -16.08 14.88 -0.18
#